data_AF-A0A2B7WEL7-F1
#
_entry.id   AF-A0A2B7WEL7-F1
#
_cell.length_a   1.000
_cell.length_b   1.000
_cell.length_c   1.000
_cell.angle_alpha   90.00
_cell.angle_beta   90.00
_cell.angle_gamma   90.00
#
_symmetry.space_group_name_H-M   'P 1'
#
loop_
_entity.id
_entity.type
_entity.pdbx_description
1 polymer ?
#
loop_
_entity_poly.entity_id
_entity_poly.type
_entity_poly.pdbx_seq_one_letter_code
_entity_poly.pdbx_strand_id
1 'polypeptide(L)'
;MALNCVNFESSTVWDTKNPSNLFGYHHGPYTNPNPGWVPPCYNPEQGGSTNKAVSIAQNDLAPNPSLKISSVNTGIDINMQPDVLDSACSKHNHKLRRHFRDAHPGAVANTTRQNITVLEHAQGQNAIRKWVLNRDWHNANYVLEPGCRPANSFVD
;
A
#
# COMPACT_ATOMS: atom_id res chain seq x y z
N MET A 1 -7.00 13.11 -20.46
CA MET A 1 -8.40 13.13 -19.94
C MET A 1 -8.50 14.27 -18.95
N ALA A 2 -9.40 15.22 -19.18
CA ALA A 2 -9.64 16.31 -18.24
C ALA A 2 -10.38 15.78 -17.00
N LEU A 3 -9.94 16.17 -15.81
CA LEU A 3 -10.64 15.90 -14.55
C LEU A 3 -11.82 16.87 -14.47
N ASN A 4 -13.05 16.41 -14.73
CA ASN A 4 -14.29 17.17 -14.55
C ASN A 4 -15.06 16.67 -13.31
N CYS A 5 -15.90 17.52 -12.71
CA CYS A 5 -16.67 17.22 -11.49
C CYS A 5 -17.50 15.93 -11.59
N VAL A 6 -18.01 15.63 -12.78
CA VAL A 6 -18.82 14.43 -13.08
C VAL A 6 -18.06 13.12 -12.79
N ASN A 7 -16.73 13.11 -12.91
CA ASN A 7 -15.91 11.93 -12.58
C ASN A 7 -15.81 11.65 -11.07
N PHE A 8 -16.21 12.61 -10.23
CA PHE A 8 -16.14 12.53 -8.76
C PHE A 8 -17.52 12.32 -8.11
N GLU A 9 -18.62 12.63 -8.81
CA GLU A 9 -19.98 12.57 -8.26
C GLU A 9 -20.74 11.27 -8.58
N SER A 10 -20.15 10.34 -9.35
CA SER A 10 -20.82 9.06 -9.64
C SER A 10 -21.02 8.21 -8.37
N SER A 11 -22.19 7.57 -8.24
CA SER A 11 -22.47 6.62 -7.14
C SER A 11 -21.40 5.54 -7.04
N THR A 12 -20.83 5.12 -8.18
CA THR A 12 -19.73 4.15 -8.24
C THR A 12 -18.51 4.57 -7.42
N VAL A 13 -18.18 5.87 -7.34
CA VAL A 13 -17.08 6.38 -6.49
C VAL A 13 -17.45 6.22 -5.02
N TRP A 14 -18.65 6.64 -4.64
CA TRP A 14 -19.13 6.61 -3.26
C TRP A 14 -19.35 5.20 -2.72
N ASP A 15 -19.75 4.25 -3.56
CA ASP A 15 -19.95 2.85 -3.20
C ASP A 15 -18.65 2.03 -3.17
N THR A 16 -17.55 2.60 -3.66
CA THR A 16 -16.27 1.90 -3.68
C THR A 16 -15.76 1.67 -2.25
N LYS A 17 -15.35 0.42 -1.98
CA LYS A 17 -14.80 -0.04 -0.70
C LYS A 17 -13.27 -0.11 -0.76
N ASN A 18 -12.64 0.18 0.37
CA ASN A 18 -11.22 -0.08 0.62
C ASN A 18 -11.09 -0.75 2.00
N PRO A 19 -10.67 -2.02 2.08
CA PRO A 19 -10.19 -2.87 0.99
C PRO A 19 -11.32 -3.29 0.02
N SER A 20 -10.98 -3.48 -1.26
CA SER A 20 -11.87 -4.13 -2.22
C SER A 20 -11.82 -5.64 -2.03
N ASN A 21 -12.97 -6.31 -2.19
CA ASN A 21 -13.05 -7.76 -2.04
C ASN A 21 -12.17 -8.51 -3.05
N LEU A 22 -11.96 -7.93 -4.24
CA LEU A 22 -11.25 -8.57 -5.34
C LEU A 22 -9.75 -8.24 -5.36
N PHE A 23 -9.37 -6.99 -5.09
CA PHE A 23 -7.99 -6.51 -5.28
C PHE A 23 -7.30 -6.10 -3.99
N GLY A 24 -8.04 -6.09 -2.87
CA GLY A 24 -7.52 -5.68 -1.57
C GLY A 24 -7.41 -4.17 -1.46
N TYR A 25 -6.36 -3.71 -0.80
CA TYR A 25 -6.20 -2.31 -0.46
C TYR A 25 -5.70 -1.45 -1.64
N HIS A 26 -6.39 -0.33 -1.88
CA HIS A 26 -6.07 0.67 -2.90
C HIS A 26 -5.47 1.96 -2.32
N HIS A 27 -5.64 2.24 -1.03
CA HIS A 27 -4.99 3.36 -0.35
C HIS A 27 -4.82 3.06 1.13
N GLY A 28 -3.75 3.61 1.72
CA GLY A 28 -3.48 3.52 3.15
C GLY A 28 -4.40 4.41 4.00
N PRO A 29 -4.19 4.41 5.33
CA PRO A 29 -3.15 3.66 6.05
C PRO A 29 -3.49 2.17 6.22
N TYR A 30 -2.47 1.31 6.22
CA TYR A 30 -2.59 -0.13 6.46
C TYR A 30 -2.03 -0.48 7.84
N THR A 31 -2.66 -1.34 8.62
CA THR A 31 -2.06 -1.81 9.89
C THR A 31 -1.24 -3.07 9.62
N ASN A 32 0.02 -3.14 10.08
CA ASN A 32 0.80 -4.37 9.95
C ASN A 32 0.14 -5.50 10.76
N PRO A 33 -0.35 -6.59 10.13
CA PRO A 33 -0.92 -7.73 10.88
C PRO A 33 0.14 -8.54 11.63
N ASN A 34 1.42 -8.43 11.27
CA ASN A 34 2.53 -9.20 11.81
C ASN A 34 3.68 -8.29 12.28
N PRO A 35 3.46 -7.38 13.25
CA PRO A 35 4.49 -6.47 13.71
C PRO A 35 5.63 -7.24 14.38
N GLY A 36 6.87 -6.92 14.00
CA GLY A 36 8.07 -7.56 14.56
C GLY A 36 8.31 -9.00 14.13
N TRP A 37 7.47 -9.57 13.25
CA TRP A 37 7.73 -10.88 12.70
C TRP A 37 8.94 -10.85 11.76
N VAL A 38 9.79 -11.88 11.83
CA VAL A 38 11.00 -11.99 11.03
C VAL A 38 10.99 -13.35 10.32
N PRO A 39 11.21 -13.40 8.99
CA PRO A 39 11.19 -14.65 8.25
C PRO A 39 12.42 -15.50 8.59
N PRO A 40 12.31 -16.84 8.54
CA PRO A 40 13.42 -17.73 8.87
C PRO A 40 14.70 -17.49 8.06
N CYS A 41 14.59 -17.00 6.82
CA CYS A 41 15.75 -16.67 5.98
C CYS A 41 16.58 -15.49 6.47
N TYR A 42 16.07 -14.71 7.44
CA TYR A 42 16.79 -13.62 8.10
C TYR A 42 17.47 -14.07 9.38
N ASN A 43 17.22 -15.29 9.87
CA ASN A 43 17.83 -15.78 11.08
C ASN A 43 19.36 -15.93 10.90
N PRO A 44 20.19 -15.09 11.56
CA PRO A 44 21.64 -15.14 11.41
C PRO A 44 22.24 -16.46 11.92
N GLU A 45 21.60 -17.12 12.90
CA GLU A 45 22.06 -18.41 13.44
C GLU A 45 21.97 -19.55 12.42
N GLN A 46 21.14 -19.38 11.38
CA GLN A 46 20.99 -20.33 10.27
C GLN A 46 21.74 -19.86 9.00
N GLY A 47 22.66 -18.89 9.12
CA GLY A 47 23.31 -18.26 7.96
C GLY A 47 22.36 -17.41 7.11
N GLY A 48 21.30 -16.91 7.74
CA GLY A 48 20.35 -15.96 7.17
C GLY A 48 20.95 -14.57 7.02
N SER A 49 20.37 -13.78 6.12
CA SER A 49 20.74 -12.38 5.90
C SER A 49 19.52 -11.60 5.45
N THR A 50 19.37 -10.38 5.96
CA THR A 50 18.32 -9.43 5.55
C THR A 50 18.39 -9.07 4.06
N ASN A 51 19.51 -9.36 3.38
CA ASN A 51 19.65 -9.19 1.94
C ASN A 51 18.96 -10.29 1.11
N LYS A 52 18.51 -11.40 1.74
CA LYS A 52 17.82 -12.48 1.03
C LYS A 52 16.39 -12.04 0.69
N ALA A 53 15.94 -12.31 -0.52
CA ALA A 53 14.54 -12.07 -0.86
C ALA A 53 13.64 -13.09 -0.11
N VAL A 54 12.61 -12.60 0.58
CA VAL A 54 11.61 -13.46 1.23
C VAL A 54 10.76 -14.13 0.15
N SER A 55 10.72 -15.47 0.15
CA SER A 55 9.88 -16.23 -0.78
C SER A 55 8.40 -16.18 -0.37
N ILE A 56 7.49 -16.54 -1.28
CA ILE A 56 6.05 -16.68 -0.97
C ILE A 56 5.86 -17.65 0.20
N ALA A 57 6.43 -18.84 0.11
CA ALA A 57 6.33 -19.87 1.14
C ALA A 57 6.87 -19.41 2.50
N GLN A 58 7.90 -18.57 2.54
CA GLN A 58 8.41 -18.01 3.79
C GLN A 58 7.46 -16.97 4.36
N ASN A 59 6.93 -16.08 3.51
CA ASN A 59 5.97 -15.06 3.92
C ASN A 59 4.69 -15.68 4.48
N ASP A 60 4.26 -16.82 3.94
CA ASP A 60 3.08 -17.57 4.38
C ASP A 60 3.26 -18.25 5.76
N LEU A 61 4.48 -18.24 6.34
CA LEU A 61 4.73 -18.71 7.71
C LEU A 61 4.39 -17.65 8.78
N ALA A 62 3.96 -16.46 8.37
CA ALA A 62 3.57 -15.40 9.30
C ALA A 62 2.32 -15.82 10.11
N PRO A 63 2.23 -15.45 11.40
CA PRO A 63 1.12 -15.87 12.27
C PRO A 63 -0.27 -15.43 11.81
N ASN A 64 -0.37 -14.21 11.26
CA ASN A 64 -1.62 -13.64 10.79
C ASN A 64 -1.65 -13.53 9.25
N PRO A 65 -2.83 -13.63 8.62
CA PRO A 65 -2.96 -13.47 7.18
C PRO A 65 -2.40 -12.13 6.69
N SER A 66 -1.53 -12.18 5.68
CA SER A 66 -0.97 -10.98 5.07
C SER A 66 -2.02 -10.16 4.32
N LEU A 67 -1.85 -8.85 4.28
CA LEU A 67 -2.74 -7.94 3.56
C LEU A 67 -2.59 -8.10 2.05
N LYS A 68 -3.71 -8.11 1.33
CA LYS A 68 -3.70 -8.00 -0.14
C LYS A 68 -3.63 -6.52 -0.53
N ILE A 69 -2.62 -6.14 -1.30
CA ILE A 69 -2.48 -4.77 -1.82
C ILE A 69 -2.67 -4.77 -3.34
N SER A 70 -3.54 -3.89 -3.81
CA SER A 70 -3.79 -3.71 -5.24
C SER A 70 -2.56 -3.14 -5.93
N SER A 71 -2.38 -3.49 -7.21
CA SER A 71 -1.40 -2.86 -8.08
C SER A 71 -1.71 -1.38 -8.37
N VAL A 72 -2.97 -0.98 -8.16
CA VAL A 72 -3.43 0.40 -8.22
C VAL A 72 -3.58 0.87 -6.79
N ASN A 73 -2.49 1.37 -6.24
CA ASN A 73 -2.45 1.94 -4.89
C ASN A 73 -1.74 3.29 -4.87
N THR A 74 -1.91 4.04 -3.78
CA THR A 74 -1.36 5.40 -3.61
C THR A 74 0.15 5.46 -3.36
N GLY A 75 0.84 4.32 -3.27
CA GLY A 75 2.28 4.29 -2.97
C GLY A 75 2.60 4.56 -1.51
N ILE A 76 1.62 4.45 -0.62
CA ILE A 76 1.69 4.75 0.81
C ILE A 76 1.91 3.46 1.60
N ASP A 77 2.77 3.54 2.62
CA ASP A 77 3.29 2.41 3.39
C ASP A 77 2.33 1.90 4.51
N ILE A 78 2.78 0.86 5.19
CA ILE A 78 2.14 0.22 6.34
C ILE A 78 2.51 0.94 7.64
N ASN A 79 1.52 1.05 8.52
CA ASN A 79 1.61 1.56 9.87
C ASN A 79 2.28 0.51 10.77
N MET A 80 3.44 0.86 11.35
CA MET A 80 4.17 -0.03 12.28
C MET A 80 3.76 0.17 13.75
N GLN A 81 3.10 1.29 14.07
CA GLN A 81 2.65 1.67 15.41
C GLN A 81 1.36 2.50 15.29
N PRO A 82 0.56 2.74 16.35
CA PRO A 82 -0.62 3.60 16.25
C PRO A 82 -0.34 5.00 15.63
N ASP A 83 0.91 5.49 15.68
CA ASP A 83 1.22 6.90 15.41
C ASP A 83 2.38 7.17 14.42
N VAL A 84 2.97 6.15 13.77
CA VAL A 84 4.12 6.35 12.85
C VAL A 84 4.00 5.45 11.62
N LEU A 85 3.60 6.07 10.51
CA LEU A 85 3.67 5.50 9.16
C LEU A 85 5.10 5.65 8.61
N ASP A 86 5.73 4.55 8.18
CA ASP A 86 7.00 4.66 7.47
C ASP A 86 6.76 5.44 6.15
N SER A 87 7.60 6.44 5.91
CA SER A 87 7.41 7.41 4.83
C SER A 87 8.04 6.91 3.53
N ALA A 88 7.90 5.61 3.22
CA ALA A 88 8.31 5.07 1.94
C ALA A 88 7.33 5.51 0.84
N CYS A 89 7.20 6.83 0.62
CA CYS A 89 6.55 7.45 -0.52
C CYS A 89 7.33 7.09 -1.79
N SER A 90 7.18 5.85 -2.25
CA SER A 90 7.74 5.46 -3.52
C SER A 90 6.77 5.83 -4.64
N LYS A 91 7.24 6.70 -5.53
CA LYS A 91 6.57 7.00 -6.82
C LYS A 91 6.38 5.75 -7.71
N HIS A 92 6.95 4.60 -7.32
CA HIS A 92 6.92 3.36 -8.07
C HIS A 92 6.50 2.16 -7.21
N ASN A 93 5.45 1.47 -7.65
CA ASN A 93 4.90 0.27 -6.98
C ASN A 93 5.93 -0.83 -6.70
N HIS A 94 6.92 -1.03 -7.58
CA HIS A 94 7.93 -2.08 -7.39
C HIS A 94 8.86 -1.80 -6.19
N LYS A 95 9.15 -0.52 -5.91
CA LYS A 95 9.95 -0.12 -4.76
C LYS A 95 9.15 -0.23 -3.46
N LEU A 96 7.86 0.11 -3.47
CA LEU A 96 6.98 -0.10 -2.32
C LEU A 96 6.83 -1.59 -2.00
N ARG A 97 6.62 -2.43 -3.02
CA ARG A 97 6.55 -3.90 -2.85
C ARG A 97 7.85 -4.48 -2.32
N ARG A 98 8.99 -3.94 -2.78
CA ARG A 98 10.29 -4.32 -2.23
C ARG A 98 10.39 -3.88 -0.76
N HIS A 99 10.03 -2.64 -0.45
CA HIS A 99 10.01 -2.13 0.92
C HIS A 99 9.19 -3.02 1.85
N PHE A 100 7.97 -3.42 1.47
CA PHE A 100 7.18 -4.36 2.28
C PHE A 100 7.89 -5.67 2.53
N ARG A 101 8.56 -6.27 1.53
CA ARG A 101 9.27 -7.55 1.75
C ARG A 101 10.50 -7.40 2.64
N ASP A 102 11.19 -6.27 2.54
CA ASP A 102 12.47 -6.04 3.21
C ASP A 102 12.26 -5.49 4.65
N ALA A 103 11.30 -4.57 4.84
CA ALA A 103 11.04 -3.88 6.11
C ALA A 103 9.83 -4.44 6.88
N HIS A 104 8.81 -4.96 6.18
CA HIS A 104 7.56 -5.47 6.78
C HIS A 104 7.25 -6.90 6.32
N PRO A 105 8.17 -7.86 6.51
CA PRO A 105 7.94 -9.22 6.06
C PRO A 105 6.68 -9.79 6.74
N GLY A 106 5.89 -10.57 6.01
CA GLY A 106 4.63 -11.13 6.49
C GLY A 106 3.44 -10.14 6.50
N ALA A 107 3.68 -8.84 6.32
CA ALA A 107 2.61 -7.83 6.38
C ALA A 107 1.74 -7.83 5.12
N VAL A 108 2.35 -8.06 3.95
CA VAL A 108 1.68 -8.00 2.63
C VAL A 108 1.88 -9.29 1.87
N ALA A 109 0.81 -9.76 1.24
CA ALA A 109 0.87 -10.91 0.35
C ALA A 109 1.76 -10.58 -0.85
N ASN A 110 2.69 -11.47 -1.16
CA ASN A 110 3.58 -11.30 -2.30
C ASN A 110 2.77 -11.11 -3.58
N THR A 111 3.06 -10.02 -4.29
CA THR A 111 2.23 -9.61 -5.40
C THR A 111 2.42 -10.51 -6.61
N THR A 112 1.34 -10.81 -7.33
CA THR A 112 1.42 -11.54 -8.59
C THR A 112 2.08 -10.67 -9.67
N ARG A 113 2.75 -11.29 -10.64
CA ARG A 113 3.30 -10.62 -11.83
C ARG A 113 2.22 -10.32 -12.89
N GLN A 114 0.95 -10.40 -12.52
CA GLN A 114 -0.15 -10.20 -13.45
C GLN A 114 -0.29 -8.72 -13.79
N ASN A 115 -0.64 -8.46 -15.05
CA ASN A 115 -0.97 -7.11 -15.49
C ASN A 115 -2.24 -6.62 -14.78
N ILE A 116 -2.31 -5.31 -14.54
CA ILE A 116 -3.46 -4.65 -13.95
C ILE A 116 -4.66 -4.84 -14.87
N THR A 117 -5.76 -5.34 -14.32
CA THR A 117 -7.00 -5.48 -15.09
C THR A 117 -7.71 -4.13 -15.21
N VAL A 118 -8.53 -3.94 -16.26
CA VAL A 118 -9.35 -2.72 -16.42
C VAL A 118 -10.25 -2.51 -15.20
N LEU A 119 -10.78 -3.59 -14.62
CA LEU A 119 -11.62 -3.54 -13.43
C LEU A 119 -10.84 -3.08 -12.19
N GLU A 120 -9.64 -3.62 -11.97
CA GLU A 120 -8.76 -3.18 -10.87
C GLU A 120 -8.40 -1.71 -11.01
N HIS A 121 -8.11 -1.27 -12.22
CA HIS A 121 -7.82 0.13 -12.52
C HIS A 121 -9.00 1.04 -12.22
N ALA A 122 -10.20 0.68 -12.66
CA ALA A 122 -11.41 1.46 -12.38
C ALA A 122 -11.73 1.52 -10.87
N GLN A 123 -11.70 0.37 -10.18
CA GLN A 123 -11.97 0.32 -8.74
C GLN A 123 -10.92 1.08 -7.93
N GLY A 124 -9.64 0.93 -8.27
CA GLY A 124 -8.56 1.64 -7.60
C GLY A 124 -8.65 3.15 -7.78
N GLN A 125 -8.93 3.62 -9.00
CA GLN A 125 -9.15 5.06 -9.23
C GLN A 125 -10.35 5.59 -8.43
N ASN A 126 -11.46 4.85 -8.39
CA ASN A 126 -12.64 5.27 -7.64
C ASN A 126 -12.40 5.29 -6.13
N ALA A 127 -11.69 4.30 -5.58
CA ALA A 127 -11.30 4.25 -4.18
C ALA A 127 -10.44 5.46 -3.80
N ILE A 128 -9.44 5.78 -4.62
CA ILE A 128 -8.56 6.93 -4.41
C ILE A 128 -9.33 8.26 -4.54
N ARG A 129 -10.24 8.38 -5.52
CA ARG A 129 -11.08 9.59 -5.65
C ARG A 129 -11.94 9.80 -4.40
N LYS A 130 -12.61 8.76 -3.91
CA LYS A 130 -13.41 8.83 -2.68
C LYS A 130 -12.56 9.25 -1.48
N TRP A 131 -11.38 8.65 -1.34
CA TRP A 131 -10.42 8.97 -0.29
C TRP A 131 -9.98 10.45 -0.32
N VAL A 132 -9.77 11.01 -1.52
CA VAL A 132 -9.49 12.45 -1.71
C VAL A 132 -10.70 13.31 -1.37
N LEU A 133 -11.89 12.96 -1.85
CA LEU A 133 -13.13 13.71 -1.62
C LEU A 133 -13.51 13.79 -0.14
N ASN A 134 -13.36 12.69 0.60
CA ASN A 134 -13.59 12.64 2.03
C ASN A 134 -12.52 13.37 2.85
N ARG A 135 -11.42 13.80 2.22
CA ARG A 135 -10.21 14.31 2.90
C ARG A 135 -9.60 13.30 3.87
N ASP A 136 -9.90 12.02 3.70
CA ASP A 136 -9.35 10.94 4.53
C ASP A 136 -7.83 10.87 4.42
N TRP A 137 -7.26 11.35 3.32
CA TRP A 137 -5.81 11.49 3.14
C TRP A 137 -5.16 12.50 4.07
N HIS A 138 -5.88 13.56 4.45
CA HIS A 138 -5.39 14.55 5.40
C HIS A 138 -5.44 14.00 6.84
N ASN A 139 -6.39 13.09 7.11
CA ASN A 139 -6.59 12.48 8.44
C ASN A 139 -5.78 11.21 8.66
N ALA A 140 -5.04 10.74 7.66
CA ALA A 140 -4.33 9.48 7.70
C ALA A 140 -2.99 9.53 8.49
N ASN A 141 -2.75 10.58 9.28
CA ASN A 141 -1.59 10.74 10.19
C ASN A 141 -0.24 10.38 9.54
N TYR A 142 0.00 10.87 8.33
CA TYR A 142 1.26 10.65 7.65
C TYR A 142 2.41 11.35 8.38
N VAL A 143 3.52 10.63 8.57
CA VAL A 143 4.76 11.22 9.11
C VAL A 143 5.30 12.32 8.20
N LEU A 144 5.05 12.19 6.89
CA LEU A 144 5.26 13.23 5.88
C LEU A 144 4.05 13.24 4.95
N GLU A 145 3.47 14.40 4.68
CA GLU A 145 2.34 14.51 3.75
C GLU A 145 2.66 13.80 2.41
N PRO A 146 1.73 13.01 1.85
CA PRO A 146 1.93 12.33 0.57
C PRO A 146 2.12 13.35 -0.55
N GLY A 147 3.38 13.63 -0.86
CA GLY A 147 3.71 14.69 -1.79
C GLY A 147 5.19 15.04 -1.77
N CYS A 148 6.04 14.15 -2.32
CA CYS A 148 7.33 14.60 -2.86
C CYS A 148 7.09 15.46 -4.11
N ARG A 149 6.53 16.66 -3.90
CA ARG A 149 6.62 17.76 -4.84
C ARG A 149 8.12 18.12 -4.94
N PRO A 150 8.64 18.43 -6.14
CA PRO A 150 9.87 19.23 -6.21
C PRO A 150 9.66 20.46 -5.32
N ALA A 151 10.69 20.91 -4.61
CA ALA A 151 10.63 21.96 -3.57
C ALA A 151 10.01 23.32 -3.99
N ASN A 152 9.49 23.44 -5.23
CA ASN A 152 9.13 24.69 -5.88
C ASN A 152 7.74 24.68 -6.53
N SER A 153 6.89 23.65 -6.37
CA SER A 153 5.52 23.74 -6.89
C SER A 153 4.60 24.32 -5.81
N PHE A 154 4.22 25.58 -6.01
CA PHE A 154 3.23 26.31 -5.24
C PHE A 154 1.85 25.65 -5.33
N VAL A 155 1.10 25.76 -4.24
CA VAL A 155 -0.35 25.54 -4.20
C VAL A 155 -0.97 26.92 -4.30
N ASP A 156 -1.67 27.19 -5.39
CA ASP A 156 -2.82 28.09 -5.41
C ASP A 156 -4.05 27.22 -5.74
#